data_AF-A0A1N6KTG4-F1
#
_entry.id   AF-A0A1N6KTG4-F1
#
_cell.length_a   1.000
_cell.length_b   1.000
_cell.length_c   1.000
_cell.angle_alpha   90.00
_cell.angle_beta   90.00
_cell.angle_gamma   90.00
#
_symmetry.space_group_name_H-M   'P 1'
#
loop_
_entity.id
_entity.type
_entity.pdbx_description
1 polymer ?
#
loop_
_entity_poly.entity_id
_entity_poly.type
_entity_poly.pdbx_seq_one_letter_code
_entity_poly.pdbx_strand_id
1 'polypeptide(L)'
;MGQKATGKQHGEKPGQNHDSPASPATVKVTLHLAVETAQRLGVESAMRRVSQSAIADEVLAAYLSRWQLPDLTDSNQLQAS
;
A
#
# COMPACT_ATOMS: atom_id res chain seq x y z
N MET A 1 -25.77 17.60 -54.92
CA MET A 1 -26.83 17.00 -54.06
C MET A 1 -26.15 15.98 -53.15
N GLY A 2 -26.24 15.96 -51.84
CA GLY A 2 -26.94 16.80 -50.87
C GLY A 2 -26.15 16.80 -49.55
N GLN A 3 -26.27 17.90 -48.84
CA GLN A 3 -25.62 18.18 -47.57
C GLN A 3 -26.28 17.35 -46.46
N LYS A 4 -25.49 16.75 -45.55
CA LYS A 4 -25.96 16.40 -44.21
C LYS A 4 -24.96 16.96 -43.20
N ALA A 5 -25.44 17.98 -42.50
CA ALA A 5 -24.85 18.59 -41.32
C ALA A 5 -25.10 17.73 -40.07
N THR A 6 -24.63 18.24 -38.92
CA THR A 6 -24.73 17.76 -37.52
C THR A 6 -23.70 16.68 -37.15
N GLY A 7 -22.83 16.87 -36.16
CA GLY A 7 -22.60 17.98 -35.24
C GLY A 7 -21.39 17.66 -34.38
N LYS A 8 -20.61 18.70 -34.05
CA LYS A 8 -19.62 18.65 -32.98
C LYS A 8 -20.34 18.35 -31.66
N GLN A 9 -20.00 17.25 -30.99
CA GLN A 9 -20.17 17.16 -29.55
C GLN A 9 -18.82 16.81 -28.94
N HIS A 10 -18.20 17.87 -28.42
CA HIS A 10 -17.27 17.85 -27.32
C HIS A 10 -17.93 17.04 -26.19
N GLY A 11 -17.38 15.87 -25.92
CA GLY A 11 -17.77 15.02 -24.81
C GLY A 11 -16.58 14.88 -23.89
N GLU A 12 -16.16 15.99 -23.27
CA GLU A 12 -15.48 15.94 -21.99
C GLU A 12 -16.39 15.16 -21.04
N LYS A 13 -16.07 13.89 -20.82
CA LYS A 13 -16.54 13.17 -19.65
C LYS A 13 -15.42 13.29 -18.62
N PRO A 14 -15.61 14.02 -17.51
CA PRO A 14 -14.69 14.02 -16.39
C PRO A 14 -14.85 12.67 -15.69
N GLY A 15 -14.15 11.67 -16.23
CA GLY A 15 -14.14 10.32 -15.71
C GLY A 15 -13.24 10.26 -14.50
N GLN A 16 -13.84 10.52 -13.33
CA GLN A 16 -13.34 10.21 -12.01
C GLN A 16 -11.91 10.68 -11.71
N ASN A 17 -11.83 11.73 -10.89
CA ASN A 17 -10.85 11.77 -9.80
C ASN A 17 -11.02 10.48 -8.98
N HIS A 18 -10.36 9.40 -9.41
CA HIS A 18 -9.75 8.52 -8.46
C HIS A 18 -8.55 9.29 -7.92
N ASP A 19 -8.82 10.12 -6.90
CA ASP A 19 -7.90 10.21 -5.77
C ASP A 19 -7.77 8.79 -5.22
N SER A 20 -7.02 7.95 -5.93
CA SER A 20 -6.37 6.83 -5.32
C SER A 20 -5.44 7.48 -4.31
N PRO A 21 -5.69 7.35 -2.98
CA PRO A 21 -4.73 7.82 -2.01
C PRO A 21 -3.39 7.24 -2.42
N ALA A 22 -2.37 8.10 -2.54
CA ALA A 22 -1.04 7.71 -2.97
C ALA A 22 -0.70 6.39 -2.28
N SER A 23 -0.52 5.33 -3.08
CA SER A 23 -0.21 4.01 -2.57
C SER A 23 0.92 4.19 -1.55
N PRO A 24 0.77 3.71 -0.30
CA PRO A 24 1.78 3.93 0.73
C PRO A 24 3.11 3.50 0.13
N ALA A 25 4.03 4.46 0.02
CA ALA A 25 5.28 4.26 -0.70
C ALA A 25 5.95 3.00 -0.13
N THR A 26 6.10 1.97 -0.94
CA THR A 26 6.69 0.71 -0.48
C THR A 26 8.15 1.01 -0.11
N VAL A 27 8.46 1.03 1.17
CA VAL A 27 9.81 1.26 1.68
C VAL A 27 10.53 -0.08 1.78
N LYS A 28 11.68 -0.21 1.12
CA LYS A 28 12.55 -1.37 1.28
C LYS A 28 13.26 -1.29 2.62
N VAL A 29 13.11 -2.31 3.46
CA VAL A 29 13.77 -2.45 4.76
C VAL A 29 14.60 -3.73 4.80
N THR A 30 15.75 -3.68 5.47
CA THR A 30 16.56 -4.86 5.79
C THR A 30 16.40 -5.19 7.27
N LEU A 31 15.90 -6.39 7.58
CA LEU A 31 15.76 -6.88 8.95
C LEU A 31 16.90 -7.85 9.28
N HIS A 32 17.63 -7.56 10.36
CA HIS A 32 18.62 -8.48 10.91
C HIS A 32 17.93 -9.34 11.98
N LEU A 33 17.79 -10.64 11.69
CA LEU A 33 17.11 -11.60 12.56
C LEU A 33 18.12 -12.61 13.13
N ALA A 34 17.81 -13.17 14.29
CA ALA A 34 18.49 -14.38 14.76
C ALA A 34 18.28 -15.52 13.73
N VAL A 35 19.28 -16.38 13.58
CA VAL A 35 19.28 -17.46 12.58
C VAL A 35 18.03 -18.34 12.72
N GLU A 36 17.68 -18.72 13.95
CA GLU A 36 16.50 -19.55 14.22
C GLU A 36 15.20 -18.87 13.76
N THR A 37 15.04 -17.58 14.03
CA THR A 37 13.87 -16.81 13.62
C THR A 37 13.78 -16.70 12.09
N ALA A 38 14.90 -16.46 11.41
CA ALA A 38 14.95 -16.41 9.95
C ALA A 38 14.57 -17.76 9.32
N GLN A 39 15.01 -18.88 9.89
CA GLN A 39 14.64 -20.21 9.43
C GLN A 39 13.14 -20.48 9.60
N ARG A 40 12.58 -20.17 10.78
CA ARG A 40 11.15 -20.32 11.05
C ARG A 40 10.30 -19.48 10.08
N LEU A 41 10.70 -18.23 9.84
CA LEU A 41 10.06 -17.36 8.85
C LEU A 41 10.09 -17.98 7.44
N GLY A 42 11.23 -18.56 7.05
CA GLY A 42 11.38 -19.27 5.79
C GLY A 42 10.43 -20.45 5.65
N VAL A 43 10.35 -21.31 6.66
CA VAL A 43 9.43 -22.47 6.68
C VAL A 43 7.97 -22.01 6.58
N GLU A 44 7.57 -21.02 7.38
CA GLU A 44 6.19 -20.52 7.39
C GLU A 44 5.79 -19.93 6.03
N SER A 45 6.69 -19.16 5.41
CA SER A 45 6.48 -18.59 4.07
C SER A 45 6.29 -19.68 3.01
N ALA A 46 7.06 -20.77 3.08
CA ALA A 46 6.95 -21.91 2.18
C ALA A 46 5.65 -22.69 2.39
N MET A 47 5.25 -22.92 3.65
CA MET A 47 4.01 -23.62 4.00
C MET A 47 2.77 -22.87 3.52
N ARG A 48 2.76 -21.53 3.71
CA ARG A 48 1.63 -20.66 3.33
C ARG A 48 1.67 -20.20 1.86
N ARG A 49 2.75 -20.48 1.14
CA ARG A 49 2.98 -20.03 -0.26
C ARG A 49 2.89 -18.51 -0.43
N VAL A 50 3.42 -17.77 0.53
CA VAL A 50 3.50 -16.29 0.51
C VAL A 50 4.96 -15.85 0.70
N SER A 51 5.26 -14.57 0.45
CA SER A 51 6.62 -14.06 0.65
C SER A 51 6.96 -13.92 2.14
N GLN A 52 8.26 -13.98 2.47
CA GLN A 52 8.74 -13.72 3.83
C GLN A 52 8.41 -12.28 4.27
N SER A 53 8.38 -11.31 3.35
CA SER A 53 7.99 -9.94 3.66
C SER A 53 6.52 -9.85 4.09
N ALA A 54 5.62 -10.58 3.44
CA ALA A 54 4.20 -10.60 3.81
C ALA A 54 3.99 -11.16 5.23
N ILE A 55 4.70 -12.23 5.59
CA ILE A 55 4.67 -12.76 6.96
C ILE A 55 5.27 -11.74 7.95
N ALA A 56 6.35 -11.06 7.58
CA ALA A 56 6.95 -10.03 8.44
C ALA A 56 6.00 -8.84 8.66
N ASP A 57 5.27 -8.41 7.63
CA ASP A 57 4.24 -7.38 7.72
C ASP A 57 3.07 -7.82 8.63
N GLU A 58 2.58 -9.06 8.51
CA GLU A 58 1.53 -9.61 9.38
C GLU A 58 1.97 -9.60 10.86
N VAL A 59 3.19 -10.06 11.14
CA VAL A 59 3.75 -10.09 12.49
C VAL A 59 3.92 -8.68 13.04
N LEU A 60 4.42 -7.74 12.23
CA LEU A 60 4.58 -6.34 12.62
C LEU A 60 3.22 -5.70 12.90
N ALA A 61 2.23 -5.88 12.04
CA ALA A 61 0.88 -5.34 12.21
C ALA A 61 0.25 -5.84 13.52
N ALA A 62 0.34 -7.15 13.80
CA ALA A 62 -0.17 -7.74 15.04
C ALA A 62 0.56 -7.22 16.29
N TYR A 63 1.87 -6.98 16.18
CA TYR A 63 2.65 -6.36 17.26
C TYR A 63 2.20 -4.91 17.50
N LEU A 64 2.12 -4.09 16.46
CA LEU A 64 1.70 -2.69 16.57
C LEU A 64 0.28 -2.56 17.13
N SER A 65 -0.66 -3.39 16.66
CA SER A 65 -2.05 -3.39 17.16
C SER A 65 -2.14 -3.73 18.64
N ARG A 66 -1.24 -4.61 19.13
CA ARG A 66 -1.19 -4.98 20.55
C ARG A 66 -0.71 -3.83 21.43
N TRP A 67 0.20 -2.99 20.93
CA TRP A 67 0.81 -1.91 21.70
C TRP A 67 0.14 -0.54 21.49
N GLN A 68 -0.91 -0.45 20.66
CA GLN A 68 -1.59 0.81 20.33
C GLN A 68 -0.61 1.94 19.95
N LEU A 69 0.46 1.59 19.24
CA LEU A 69 1.42 2.60 18.81
C LEU A 69 0.71 3.54 17.83
N PRO A 70 0.80 4.87 18.01
CA PRO A 70 0.18 5.81 17.10
C PRO A 70 0.73 5.57 15.70
N ASP A 71 -0.15 5.62 14.71
CA ASP A 71 0.24 5.46 13.33
C ASP A 71 1.16 6.64 12.95
N LEU A 72 2.46 6.37 12.83
CA LEU A 72 3.48 7.41 12.63
C LEU A 72 3.32 8.13 11.29
N THR A 73 2.40 7.70 10.42
CA THR A 73 1.95 8.44 9.24
C THR A 73 1.33 9.81 9.57
N ASP A 74 0.93 10.08 10.82
CA ASP A 74 0.45 11.40 11.27
C ASP A 74 1.58 12.41 11.55
N SER A 75 2.85 12.07 11.31
CA SER A 75 3.98 12.98 11.52
C SER A 75 3.97 14.21 10.59
N ASN A 76 3.07 14.26 9.59
CA ASN A 76 2.91 15.39 8.68
C ASN A 76 1.95 16.49 9.19
N GLN A 77 1.26 16.27 10.31
CA GLN A 77 0.28 17.24 10.87
C GLN A 77 0.87 18.13 11.99
N LEU A 78 2.09 17.84 12.46
CA LEU A 78 2.73 18.55 13.58
C LEU A 78 3.59 19.77 13.15
N GLN A 79 3.59 20.16 11.88
CA GLN A 79 4.28 21.37 11.39
C GLN A 79 3.35 22.54 11.02
N ALA A 80 2.06 22.47 11.35
CA ALA A 80 1.11 23.56 11.14
C ALA A 80 0.45 23.97 12.46
N SER A 81 1.19 24.58 13.38
CA SER A 81 0.65 25.32 14.53
C SER A 81 1.58 26.45 14.91
#